data_AF-A0A1H9UCP1-F1
#
_entry.id   AF-A0A1H9UCP1-F1
#
_cell.length_a   1.000
_cell.length_b   1.000
_cell.length_c   1.000
_cell.angle_alpha   90.00
_cell.angle_beta   90.00
_cell.angle_gamma   90.00
#
_symmetry.space_group_name_H-M   'P 1'
#
loop_
_entity.id
_entity.type
_entity.pdbx_description
1 polymer ?
#
loop_
_entity_poly.entity_id
_entity_poly.type
_entity_poly.pdbx_seq_one_letter_code
_entity_poly.pdbx_strand_id
1 'polypeptide(L)' 'MAKEFLSKNKVSYEEHDVSKNPKKEQRLIKLTGSKMVPALLFKEKSFVGFLKKPEILIGFEANKERIQELVK' A
#
# COMPACT_ATOMS: atom_id res chain seq x y z
N MET A 1 -6.03 -11.28 -5.33
CA MET A 1 -6.13 -11.14 -3.86
C MET A 1 -6.13 -9.69 -3.39
N ALA A 2 -5.00 -8.99 -3.22
CA ALA A 2 -4.99 -7.62 -2.68
C ALA A 2 -5.81 -6.60 -3.51
N LYS A 3 -5.58 -6.57 -4.84
CA LYS A 3 -6.30 -5.66 -5.75
C LYS A 3 -7.80 -5.91 -5.78
N GLU A 4 -8.19 -7.18 -5.83
CA GLU A 4 -9.59 -7.59 -5.83
C GLU A 4 -10.27 -7.20 -4.51
N PHE A 5 -9.57 -7.37 -3.38
CA PHE A 5 -10.07 -6.95 -2.08
C PHE A 5 -10.32 -5.43 -2.03
N LEU A 6 -9.34 -4.61 -2.46
CA LEU A 6 -9.48 -3.15 -2.49
C LEU A 6 -10.62 -2.72 -3.43
N SER A 7 -10.71 -3.35 -4.61
CA SER A 7 -11.76 -3.08 -5.59
C SER A 7 -13.16 -3.41 -5.04
N LYS A 8 -13.32 -4.56 -4.37
CA LYS A 8 -14.59 -4.97 -3.75
C LYS A 8 -15.03 -4.01 -2.64
N ASN A 9 -14.09 -3.46 -1.89
CA ASN A 9 -14.36 -2.46 -0.84
C ASN A 9 -14.44 -1.03 -1.40
N LYS A 10 -14.43 -0.84 -2.73
CA LYS A 10 -14.52 0.48 -3.40
C LYS A 10 -13.45 1.48 -2.97
N VAL A 11 -12.28 0.97 -2.56
CA VAL A 11 -11.15 1.80 -2.16
C VAL A 11 -10.45 2.30 -3.41
N SER A 12 -10.23 3.61 -3.51
CA SER A 12 -9.40 4.19 -4.58
C SER A 12 -7.93 3.89 -4.30
N TYR A 13 -7.24 3.30 -5.27
CA TYR A 13 -5.80 3.00 -5.16
C TYR A 13 -5.08 3.26 -6.49
N GLU A 14 -3.80 3.59 -6.40
CA GLU A 14 -2.91 3.65 -7.55
C GLU A 14 -2.07 2.37 -7.60
N GLU A 15 -2.07 1.70 -8.76
CA GLU A 15 -1.26 0.51 -8.95
C GLU A 15 0.13 0.87 -9.51
N HIS A 16 1.17 0.33 -8.86
CA HIS A 16 2.53 0.41 -9.37
C HIS A 16 3.08 -0.99 -9.66
N ASP A 17 3.05 -1.40 -10.94
CA ASP A 17 3.72 -2.62 -11.39
C ASP A 17 5.25 -2.43 -11.33
N VAL A 18 5.90 -3.15 -10.42
CA VAL A 18 7.35 -3.13 -10.20
C VAL A 18 8.11 -4.09 -11.11
N SER A 19 7.42 -5.09 -11.71
CA SER A 19 8.07 -6.13 -12.51
C SER A 19 8.67 -5.60 -13.82
N LYS A 20 8.08 -4.54 -14.36
CA LYS A 20 8.45 -3.97 -15.67
C LYS A 20 9.37 -2.75 -15.58
N ASN A 21 9.65 -2.24 -14.38
CA ASN A 21 10.38 -0.99 -14.23
C ASN A 21 11.32 -1.01 -13.01
N PRO A 22 12.64 -1.13 -13.24
CA PRO A 22 13.65 -1.12 -12.17
C PRO A 22 13.61 0.12 -11.27
N LYS A 23 13.20 1.29 -11.79
CA LYS A 23 13.06 2.49 -10.97
C LYS A 23 11.90 2.37 -9.97
N LYS A 24 10.82 1.68 -10.34
CA LYS A 24 9.70 1.41 -9.43
C LYS A 24 10.09 0.38 -8.37
N GLU A 25 10.87 -0.63 -8.73
CA GLU A 25 11.44 -1.58 -7.77
C GLU A 25 12.36 -0.87 -6.75
N GLN A 26 13.27 0.00 -7.22
CA GLN A 26 14.10 0.79 -6.30
C GLN A 26 13.28 1.69 -5.39
N ARG A 27 12.19 2.29 -5.88
CA ARG A 27 11.27 3.08 -5.06
C ARG A 27 10.57 2.21 -4.01
N LEU A 28 10.15 1.00 -4.36
CA LEU A 28 9.58 0.03 -3.42
C LEU A 28 10.57 -0.24 -2.29
N ILE A 29 11.80 -0.64 -2.61
CA ILE A 29 12.84 -0.95 -1.61
C ILE A 29 13.12 0.26 -0.72
N LYS A 30 13.21 1.48 -1.28
CA LYS A 30 13.42 2.70 -0.49
C LYS A 30 12.30 2.97 0.52
N LEU A 31 11.07 2.59 0.19
CA LEU A 31 9.91 2.80 1.05
C LEU A 31 9.76 1.68 2.09
N THR A 32 9.99 0.42 1.69
CA THR A 32 9.63 -0.76 2.48
C THR A 32 10.83 -1.50 3.07
N GLY A 33 12.05 -1.16 2.65
CA GLY A 33 13.26 -1.92 2.94
C GLY A 33 13.36 -3.26 2.21
N SER A 34 12.40 -3.60 1.35
CA SER A 34 12.28 -4.94 0.76
C SER A 34 11.78 -4.90 -0.69
N LYS A 35 12.09 -5.96 -1.45
CA LYS A 35 11.54 -6.20 -2.80
C LYS A 35 10.19 -6.94 -2.77
N MET A 36 9.73 -7.35 -1.59
CA MET A 36 8.55 -8.20 -1.44
C MET A 36 7.26 -7.49 -1.87
N VAL A 37 6.40 -8.23 -2.57
CA VAL A 37 5.10 -7.79 -3.07
C VAL A 37 3.99 -8.76 -2.60
N PRO A 38 2.73 -8.32 -2.50
CA PRO A 38 2.25 -6.95 -2.64
C PRO A 38 2.65 -6.08 -1.44
N ALA A 39 2.97 -4.81 -1.68
CA ALA A 39 3.16 -3.80 -0.63
C ALA A 39 2.08 -2.73 -0.78
N LEU A 40 1.43 -2.38 0.33
CA LEU A 40 0.32 -1.43 0.38
C LEU A 40 0.75 -0.19 1.18
N LEU A 41 0.51 0.98 0.61
CA LEU A 41 0.85 2.28 1.19
C LEU A 41 -0.44 3.04 1.47
N PHE A 42 -0.78 3.18 2.74
CA PHE A 42 -1.97 3.94 3.17
C PHE A 42 -1.56 5.35 3.55
N LYS A 43 -2.19 6.34 2.91
CA LYS A 43 -2.02 7.76 3.21
C LYS A 43 -3.32 8.29 3.78
N GLU A 44 -3.35 8.54 5.09
CA GLU A 44 -4.47 9.28 5.68
C GLU A 44 -4.39 10.76 5.29
N LYS A 45 -5.48 11.30 4.73
CA LYS A 45 -5.65 12.75 4.61
C LYS A 45 -5.98 13.30 6.00
N SER A 46 -5.03 13.98 6.63
CA SER A 46 -5.31 14.72 7.85
C SER A 46 -5.98 16.06 7.49
N PHE A 47 -7.08 16.39 8.16
CA PHE A 47 -7.85 17.62 7.93
C PHE A 47 -7.16 18.89 8.46
N VAL A 48 -6.04 18.76 9.18
CA VAL A 48 -5.35 19.89 9.84
C VAL A 48 -3.87 19.84 9.54
N GLY A 49 -3.42 20.42 8.42
CA GLY A 49 -2.05 20.88 8.10
C GLY A 49 -0.86 19.91 8.18
N PHE A 50 -0.99 18.79 8.89
CA PHE A 50 0.05 17.81 9.19
C PHE A 50 -0.29 16.51 8.47
N LEU A 51 0.44 16.25 7.38
CA LEU A 51 0.43 14.94 6.74
C LEU A 51 0.98 13.92 7.75
N LYS A 52 0.15 12.96 8.16
CA LYS A 52 0.64 11.79 8.90
C LYS A 52 1.61 11.01 8.00
N LYS A 53 2.60 10.37 8.61
CA LYS A 53 3.47 9.43 7.91
C LYS A 53 2.61 8.32 7.29
N PRO A 54 2.88 7.92 6.04
CA PRO A 54 2.11 6.85 5.43
C PRO A 54 2.39 5.52 6.15
N GLU A 55 1.34 4.72 6.31
CA GLU A 55 1.45 3.37 6.85
C GLU A 55 1.80 2.41 5.71
N ILE A 56 2.80 1.54 5.93
CA ILE A 56 3.32 0.60 4.93
C ILE A 56 3.10 -0.81 5.44
N LEU A 57 2.36 -1.61 4.67
CA LEU A 57 2.09 -3.01 4.97
C LEU A 57 2.63 -3.90 3.85
N ILE A 58 3.53 -4.82 4.18
CA ILE A 58 4.20 -5.73 3.24
C ILE A 58 3.58 -7.12 3.36
N GLY A 59 3.01 -7.63 2.27
CA GLY A 59 2.29 -8.90 2.23
C GLY A 59 0.81 -8.70 2.63
N PHE A 60 -0.10 -9.16 1.77
CA PHE A 60 -1.53 -8.96 1.99
C PHE A 60 -2.07 -9.86 3.11
N GLU A 61 -1.79 -11.16 3.08
CA GLU A 61 -2.35 -12.10 4.05
C GLU A 61 -1.83 -11.86 5.46
N ALA A 62 -0.54 -11.56 5.60
CA ALA A 62 0.08 -11.28 6.90
C ALA A 62 -0.51 -10.03 7.60
N ASN A 63 -1.13 -9.12 6.84
CA ASN A 63 -1.67 -7.86 7.35
C ASN A 63 -3.17 -7.70 7.10
N LYS A 64 -3.88 -8.79 6.79
CA LYS A 64 -5.27 -8.75 6.31
C LYS A 64 -6.22 -8.02 7.25
N GLU A 65 -6.12 -8.28 8.55
CA GLU A 65 -6.95 -7.64 9.59
C GLU A 65 -6.69 -6.13 9.63
N ARG A 66 -5.42 -5.71 9.66
CA ARG A 66 -5.04 -4.30 9.66
C ARG A 66 -5.50 -3.59 8.39
N ILE A 67 -5.35 -4.24 7.24
CA ILE A 67 -5.83 -3.70 5.96
C ILE A 67 -7.35 -3.49 6.02
N GLN A 68 -8.10 -4.45 6.56
CA GLN A 68 -9.55 -4.34 6.73
C GLN A 68 -9.97 -3.17 7.63
N GLU A 69 -9.22 -2.87 8.68
CA GLU A 69 -9.47 -1.71 9.53
C GLU A 69 -9.28 -0.38 8.79
N LEU A 70 -8.23 -0.30 7.95
CA LEU A 70 -7.86 0.92 7.22
C LEU A 70 -8.76 1.23 6.03
N VAL A 71 -9.53 0.25 5.54
CA VAL A 71 -10.43 0.40 4.40
C VAL A 71 -11.92 0.50 4.77
N LYS A 72 -12.25 0.48 6.07
CA LYS A 72 -13.59 0.82 6.57
C LYS A 72 -13.85 2.31 6.49
#